data_AF-A0A422QRA3-F1
#
_entry.id   AF-A0A422QRA3-F1
#
_cell.length_a   1.000
_cell.length_b   1.000
_cell.length_c   1.000
_cell.angle_alpha   90.00
_cell.angle_beta   90.00
_cell.angle_gamma   90.00
#
_symmetry.space_group_name_H-M   'P 1'
#
loop_
_entity.id
_entity.type
_entity.pdbx_description
1 polymer ?
#
loop_
_entity_poly.entity_id
_entity_poly.type
_entity_poly.pdbx_seq_one_letter_code
_entity_poly.pdbx_strand_id
1 'polypeptide(L)'
;MNSYDARPAGTGLDLRTRIRIDLFLARRRAGTGAATPRILRLRERGRAAGMNTAEMMANEEGSSHEARATACLAFVATLLAQTGAPSPEALRRMHDAGYGPDGIDAAIARVRREAD
;
A
#
# COMPACT_ATOMS: atom_id res chain seq x y z
N MET A 1 12.41 17.07 29.13
CA MET A 1 12.31 17.28 27.67
C MET A 1 11.55 16.10 27.07
N ASN A 2 10.23 16.21 26.90
CA ASN A 2 9.46 15.21 26.16
C ASN A 2 9.40 15.63 24.70
N SER A 3 10.27 15.06 23.87
CA SER A 3 10.12 15.13 22.42
C SER A 3 9.06 14.12 22.01
N TYR A 4 7.79 14.52 22.12
CA TYR A 4 6.73 13.86 21.37
C TYR A 4 6.98 14.18 19.90
N ASP A 5 7.65 13.26 19.22
CA ASP A 5 7.81 13.22 17.78
C ASP A 5 6.41 13.10 17.17
N ALA A 6 5.76 14.25 17.03
CA ALA A 6 4.49 14.42 16.37
C ALA A 6 4.72 14.08 14.90
N ARG A 7 4.63 12.78 14.58
CA ARG A 7 4.38 12.32 13.22
C ARG A 7 3.21 13.16 12.72
N PRO A 8 3.37 13.99 11.68
CA PRO A 8 2.20 14.63 11.12
C PRO A 8 1.29 13.49 10.68
N ALA A 9 0.08 13.47 11.23
CA ALA A 9 -1.01 12.69 10.70
C ALA A 9 -1.29 13.27 9.31
N GLY A 10 -0.47 12.88 8.33
CA GLY A 10 -0.62 13.29 6.95
C GLY A 10 -1.99 12.81 6.51
N THR A 11 -2.80 13.74 6.01
CA THR A 11 -4.17 13.58 5.51
C THR A 11 -4.22 12.72 4.23
N GLY A 12 -3.49 11.62 4.20
CA GLY A 12 -3.37 10.71 3.05
C GLY A 12 -2.29 9.65 3.24
N LEU A 13 -2.02 8.88 2.18
CA LEU A 13 -0.98 7.86 2.19
C LEU A 13 0.42 8.49 2.05
N ASP A 14 1.33 8.10 2.94
CA ASP A 14 2.75 8.46 2.81
C ASP A 14 3.36 7.89 1.51
N LEU A 15 4.55 8.39 1.15
CA LEU A 15 5.21 7.99 -0.09
C LEU A 15 5.51 6.48 -0.14
N ARG A 16 5.96 5.87 0.96
CA ARG A 16 6.28 4.45 0.99
C ARG A 16 5.02 3.65 0.82
N THR A 17 3.95 3.94 1.57
CA THR A 17 2.67 3.24 1.42
C THR A 17 2.12 3.31 -0.01
N ARG A 18 2.24 4.45 -0.69
CA ARG A 18 1.86 4.56 -2.11
C ARG A 18 2.67 3.63 -3.01
N ILE A 19 3.99 3.57 -2.84
CA ILE A 19 4.88 2.69 -3.60
C ILE A 19 4.55 1.22 -3.32
N ARG A 20 4.26 0.86 -2.07
CA ARG A 20 3.87 -0.51 -1.68
C ARG A 20 2.62 -0.97 -2.44
N ILE A 21 1.57 -0.14 -2.44
CA ILE A 21 0.34 -0.42 -3.20
C ILE A 21 0.63 -0.55 -4.70
N ASP A 22 1.42 0.36 -5.27
CA ASP A 22 1.75 0.32 -6.69
C ASP A 22 2.54 -0.93 -7.09
N LEU A 23 3.51 -1.36 -6.27
CA LEU A 23 4.28 -2.57 -6.50
C LEU A 23 3.37 -3.79 -6.51
N PHE A 24 2.48 -3.90 -5.52
CA PHE A 24 1.50 -4.98 -5.44
C PHE A 24 0.59 -5.02 -6.67
N LEU A 25 0.01 -3.88 -7.05
CA LEU A 25 -0.89 -3.78 -8.21
C LEU A 25 -0.16 -4.10 -9.52
N ALA A 26 1.03 -3.53 -9.72
CA ALA A 26 1.84 -3.79 -10.92
C ALA A 26 2.25 -5.26 -11.01
N ARG A 27 2.61 -5.89 -9.89
CA ARG A 27 2.96 -7.31 -9.84
C ARG A 27 1.77 -8.20 -10.16
N ARG A 28 0.62 -7.94 -9.53
CA ARG A 28 -0.61 -8.71 -9.79
C ARG A 28 -1.04 -8.65 -11.26
N ARG A 29 -0.89 -7.48 -11.90
CA ARG A 29 -1.19 -7.30 -13.33
C ARG A 29 -0.18 -8.01 -14.24
N ALA A 30 1.11 -8.00 -13.89
CA ALA A 30 2.16 -8.58 -14.70
C ALA A 30 2.29 -10.11 -14.55
N GLY A 31 1.80 -10.68 -13.45
CA GLY A 31 1.98 -12.07 -13.09
C GLY A 31 3.30 -12.35 -12.35
N THR A 32 3.38 -13.53 -11.73
CA THR A 32 4.54 -13.97 -10.95
C THR A 32 5.77 -14.10 -11.84
N GLY A 33 6.94 -13.69 -11.33
CA GLY A 33 8.23 -13.70 -12.04
C GLY A 33 8.50 -12.52 -12.98
N ALA A 34 7.47 -11.78 -13.41
CA ALA A 34 7.63 -10.70 -14.40
C ALA A 34 8.38 -9.47 -13.86
N ALA A 35 9.41 -9.02 -14.59
CA ALA A 35 10.14 -7.77 -14.35
C ALA A 35 9.77 -6.72 -15.41
N THR A 36 8.61 -6.08 -15.25
CA THR A 36 8.14 -5.06 -16.19
C THR A 36 8.86 -3.72 -15.98
N PRO A 37 8.97 -2.85 -17.01
CA PRO A 37 9.52 -1.51 -16.85
C PRO A 37 8.86 -0.70 -15.72
N ARG A 38 7.55 -0.93 -15.50
CA ARG A 38 6.81 -0.31 -14.40
C ARG A 38 7.30 -0.79 -13.03
N ILE A 39 7.45 -2.11 -12.84
CA ILE A 39 7.97 -2.68 -11.58
C ILE A 39 9.39 -2.20 -11.32
N LEU A 40 10.26 -2.15 -12.35
CA LEU A 40 11.63 -1.65 -12.22
C LEU A 40 11.68 -0.20 -11.75
N ARG A 41 10.89 0.69 -12.36
CA ARG A 41 10.77 2.11 -11.94
C ARG A 41 10.24 2.26 -10.52
N LEU A 42 9.27 1.43 -10.12
CA LEU A 42 8.73 1.45 -8.76
C LEU A 42 9.77 0.99 -7.74
N ARG A 43 10.59 -0.02 -8.07
CA ARG A 43 11.72 -0.45 -7.23
C ARG A 43 12.78 0.63 -7.09
N GLU A 44 13.10 1.36 -8.15
CA GLU A 44 14.01 2.51 -8.09
C GLU A 44 13.48 3.60 -7.16
N ARG A 45 12.20 3.94 -7.29
CA ARG A 45 11.54 4.91 -6.44
C ARG A 45 11.45 4.45 -4.98
N GLY A 46 11.21 3.15 -4.74
CA GLY A 46 11.23 2.53 -3.42
C GLY A 46 12.59 2.65 -2.75
N ARG A 47 13.68 2.34 -3.48
CA ARG A 47 15.06 2.53 -3.02
C ARG A 47 15.33 4.00 -2.64
N ALA A 48 14.92 4.93 -3.50
CA ALA A 48 15.06 6.37 -3.21
C ALA A 48 14.25 6.81 -1.97
N ALA A 49 13.15 6.13 -1.65
CA ALA A 49 12.36 6.36 -0.44
C ALA A 49 12.90 5.61 0.80
N GLY A 50 14.02 4.88 0.68
CA GLY A 50 14.65 4.14 1.77
C GLY A 50 14.06 2.74 2.02
N MET A 51 13.30 2.19 1.09
CA MET A 51 12.82 0.80 1.16
C MET A 51 13.93 -0.15 0.70
N ASN A 52 14.14 -1.24 1.44
CA ASN A 52 15.12 -2.25 1.06
C ASN A 52 14.53 -3.28 0.08
N THR A 53 15.39 -4.09 -0.53
CA THR A 53 14.98 -5.10 -1.53
C THR A 53 13.98 -6.11 -0.97
N ALA A 54 14.21 -6.63 0.24
CA ALA A 54 13.33 -7.62 0.86
C ALA A 54 11.93 -7.04 1.14
N GLU A 55 11.86 -5.80 1.61
CA GLU A 55 10.61 -5.09 1.80
C GLU A 55 9.87 -4.92 0.46
N MET A 56 10.54 -4.45 -0.59
CA MET A 56 9.90 -4.30 -1.91
C MET A 56 9.40 -5.63 -2.47
N MET A 57 10.16 -6.72 -2.33
CA MET A 57 9.73 -8.07 -2.73
C MET A 57 8.50 -8.53 -1.94
N ALA A 58 8.48 -8.35 -0.62
CA ALA A 58 7.30 -8.66 0.19
C ALA A 58 6.08 -7.86 -0.28
N ASN A 59 6.23 -6.55 -0.56
CA ASN A 59 5.12 -5.70 -1.00
C ASN A 59 4.58 -6.13 -2.37
N GLU A 60 5.43 -6.56 -3.29
CA GLU A 60 5.02 -7.13 -4.58
C GLU A 60 4.14 -8.37 -4.41
N GLU A 61 4.37 -9.15 -3.35
CA GLU A 61 3.58 -10.34 -3.00
C GLU A 61 2.35 -9.99 -2.12
N GLY A 62 2.12 -8.71 -1.83
CA GLY A 62 1.00 -8.26 -0.99
C GLY A 62 1.24 -8.41 0.52
N SER A 63 2.51 -8.54 0.93
CA SER A 63 2.91 -8.68 2.33
C SER A 63 3.85 -7.54 2.76
N SER A 64 4.06 -7.38 4.07
CA SER A 64 5.03 -6.44 4.61
C SER A 64 5.52 -6.88 5.99
N HIS A 65 6.71 -6.40 6.39
CA HIS A 65 7.22 -6.59 7.75
C HIS A 65 6.64 -5.56 8.74
N GLU A 66 6.02 -4.49 8.24
CA GLU A 66 5.36 -3.47 9.06
C GLU A 66 3.87 -3.78 9.18
N ALA A 67 3.36 -3.95 10.41
CA ALA A 67 1.94 -4.27 10.66
C ALA A 67 0.97 -3.31 9.96
N ARG A 68 1.30 -2.00 9.97
CA ARG A 68 0.52 -0.97 9.27
C ARG A 68 0.47 -1.21 7.76
N ALA A 69 1.61 -1.50 7.14
CA ALA A 69 1.68 -1.78 5.71
C ALA A 69 0.98 -3.10 5.34
N THR A 70 1.09 -4.12 6.18
CA THR A 70 0.39 -5.40 6.01
C THR A 70 -1.13 -5.20 6.01
N ALA A 71 -1.67 -4.40 6.94
CA ALA A 71 -3.09 -4.06 6.95
C ALA A 71 -3.52 -3.34 5.66
N CYS A 72 -2.69 -2.42 5.16
CA CYS A 72 -2.96 -1.70 3.92
C CYS A 72 -2.97 -2.61 2.68
N LEU A 73 -1.98 -3.49 2.54
CA LEU A 73 -1.92 -4.43 1.42
C LEU A 73 -3.03 -5.47 1.49
N ALA A 74 -3.39 -5.96 2.69
CA ALA A 74 -4.54 -6.83 2.88
C ALA A 74 -5.84 -6.13 2.47
N PHE A 75 -6.04 -4.87 2.86
CA PHE A 75 -7.19 -4.07 2.45
C PHE A 75 -7.26 -3.92 0.93
N VAL A 76 -6.15 -3.60 0.27
CA VAL A 76 -6.07 -3.51 -1.20
C VAL A 76 -6.37 -4.86 -1.86
N ALA A 77 -5.85 -5.97 -1.32
CA ALA A 77 -6.15 -7.30 -1.82
C ALA A 77 -7.66 -7.62 -1.70
N THR A 78 -8.28 -7.26 -0.58
CA THR A 78 -9.73 -7.38 -0.38
C THR A 78 -10.51 -6.56 -1.40
N LEU A 79 -10.16 -5.29 -1.62
CA LEU A 79 -10.81 -4.43 -2.61
C LEU A 79 -10.79 -5.02 -4.02
N LEU A 80 -9.70 -5.70 -4.38
CA LEU A 80 -9.54 -6.34 -5.68
C LEU A 80 -10.27 -7.70 -5.79
N ALA A 81 -10.65 -8.32 -4.66
CA ALA A 81 -11.33 -9.61 -4.62
C ALA A 81 -12.86 -9.46 -4.61
N GLN A 82 -13.37 -8.28 -4.24
CA GLN A 82 -14.79 -8.02 -4.11
C GLN A 82 -15.25 -6.95 -5.11
N THR A 83 -16.52 -7.02 -5.52
CA THR A 83 -17.17 -5.94 -6.27
C THR A 83 -17.94 -5.05 -5.31
N GLY A 84 -17.89 -3.73 -5.53
CA GLY A 84 -18.63 -2.76 -4.72
C GLY A 84 -17.84 -2.18 -3.53
N ALA A 85 -18.57 -1.77 -2.49
CA ALA A 85 -18.01 -1.00 -1.38
C ALA A 85 -17.14 -1.86 -0.43
N PRO A 86 -16.07 -1.30 0.17
CA PRO A 86 -15.29 -1.96 1.23
C PRO A 86 -16.21 -2.41 2.37
N SER A 87 -15.96 -3.62 2.90
CA SER A 87 -16.72 -4.10 4.06
C SER A 87 -16.40 -3.27 5.30
N PRO A 88 -17.34 -3.09 6.25
CA PRO A 88 -17.09 -2.37 7.49
C PRO A 88 -15.89 -2.92 8.28
N GLU A 89 -15.70 -4.24 8.22
CA GLU A 89 -14.58 -4.89 8.88
C GLU A 89 -13.22 -4.54 8.25
N ALA A 90 -13.16 -4.45 6.91
CA ALA A 90 -11.96 -4.03 6.20
C ALA A 90 -11.59 -2.56 6.51
N LEU A 91 -12.61 -1.68 6.60
CA LEU A 91 -12.44 -0.30 7.02
C LEU A 91 -11.93 -0.19 8.46
N ARG A 92 -12.50 -0.98 9.38
CA ARG A 92 -12.07 -1.02 10.78
C ARG A 92 -10.60 -1.43 10.91
N ARG A 93 -10.16 -2.47 10.18
CA ARG A 93 -8.74 -2.90 10.18
C ARG A 93 -7.78 -1.80 9.72
N MET A 94 -8.18 -1.00 8.72
CA MET A 94 -7.38 0.15 8.28
C MET A 94 -7.30 1.23 9.36
N HIS A 95 -8.41 1.51 10.02
CA HIS A 95 -8.46 2.45 11.13
C HIS A 95 -7.59 1.99 12.31
N ASP A 96 -7.70 0.71 12.71
CA ASP A 96 -6.90 0.11 13.77
C ASP A 96 -5.38 0.11 13.45
N ALA A 97 -5.03 0.06 12.15
CA ALA A 97 -3.66 0.22 11.67
C ALA A 97 -3.16 1.68 11.64
N GLY A 98 -4.02 2.65 12.02
CA GLY A 98 -3.69 4.07 12.09
C GLY A 98 -3.87 4.85 10.79
N TYR A 99 -4.66 4.33 9.85
CA TYR A 99 -5.09 5.10 8.67
C TYR A 99 -6.39 5.86 8.98
N GLY A 100 -6.34 7.18 8.80
CA GLY A 100 -7.55 8.02 8.81
C GLY A 100 -8.36 7.89 7.51
N PRO A 101 -9.54 8.53 7.46
CA PRO A 101 -10.45 8.49 6.30
C PRO A 101 -9.75 8.83 4.98
N ASP A 102 -8.97 9.90 4.92
CA ASP A 102 -8.28 10.32 3.69
C ASP A 102 -7.28 9.27 3.18
N GLY A 103 -6.61 8.57 4.09
CA GLY A 103 -5.69 7.49 3.76
C GLY A 103 -6.42 6.29 3.16
N ILE A 104 -7.59 5.97 3.71
CA ILE A 104 -8.46 4.89 3.23
C ILE A 104 -9.01 5.23 1.84
N ASP A 105 -9.55 6.44 1.66
CA ASP A 105 -10.06 6.91 0.37
C ASP A 105 -8.97 6.97 -0.70
N ALA A 106 -7.76 7.41 -0.33
CA ALA A 106 -6.61 7.40 -1.23
C ALA A 106 -6.19 5.98 -1.64
N ALA A 107 -6.31 4.98 -0.76
CA ALA A 107 -6.07 3.59 -1.10
C ALA A 107 -7.14 3.07 -2.09
N ILE A 108 -8.42 3.32 -1.81
CA ILE A 108 -9.54 2.93 -2.68
C ILE A 108 -9.39 3.54 -4.08
N ALA A 109 -9.14 4.85 -4.15
CA ALA A 109 -8.96 5.57 -5.42
C ALA A 109 -7.77 5.02 -6.22
N ARG A 110 -6.72 4.56 -5.55
CA ARG A 110 -5.54 3.99 -6.21
C ARG A 110 -5.82 2.61 -6.82
N VAL A 111 -6.62 1.79 -6.16
CA VAL A 111 -7.07 0.50 -6.70
C VAL A 111 -7.96 0.70 -7.92
N ARG A 112 -8.94 1.63 -7.84
CA ARG A 112 -9.88 1.90 -8.93
C ARG A 112 -9.18 2.36 -10.21
N ARG A 113 -8.17 3.25 -10.11
CA ARG A 113 -7.40 3.71 -11.27
C ARG A 113 -6.64 2.62 -12.04
N GLU A 114 -6.42 1.45 -11.44
CA GLU A 114 -5.73 0.33 -12.10
C GLU A 114 -6.71 -0.77 -12.54
N ALA A 115 -8.01 -0.63 -12.23
CA ALA A 115 -9.07 -1.55 -12.65
C ALA A 115 -9.76 -1.11 -13.96
N ASP A 116 -9.64 0.17 -14.33
CA ASP A 116 -9.91 0.71 -15.68
C ASP A 116 -8.73 0.43 -16.64
#